data_AF-A0A8H8IUN5-F1
#
_entry.id   AF-A0A8H8IUN5-F1
#
_cell.length_a   1.000
_cell.length_b   1.000
_cell.length_c   1.000
_cell.angle_alpha   90.00
_cell.angle_beta   90.00
_cell.angle_gamma   90.00
#
_symmetry.space_group_name_H-M   'P 1'
#
loop_
_entity.id
_entity.type
_entity.pdbx_description
1 polymer ?
#
loop_
_entity_poly.entity_id
_entity_poly.type
_entity_poly.pdbx_seq_one_letter_code
_entity_poly.pdbx_strand_id
1 'polypeptide(L)'
;MAKRKRSSANQRPLSVVSSRPGAVVKSQHLTNFDKLRVINIYHTFPTGTGLVKASLELQKYGYTVSAPTLSRYLHAEWDIREYVAVDSRRLYEKHTPRLKLPQIDAATAQWVIQTLHSPRAQITGEMIREKAREFCVLMGVPDNALAFSNGWLHRFKVRMGLAHYFFHGEAASAPIERLQDERYRLLSMIIWYMPHHKNGPPPLECSGAH
;
A
#
# COMPACT_ATOMS: atom_id res chain seq x y z
N MET A 1 19.50 -40.41 -3.46
CA MET A 1 18.66 -39.21 -3.21
C MET A 1 19.38 -37.98 -3.74
N ALA A 2 18.84 -37.36 -4.79
CA ALA A 2 19.53 -36.34 -5.58
C ALA A 2 19.46 -34.95 -4.93
N LYS A 3 20.63 -34.34 -4.70
CA LYS A 3 20.79 -32.91 -4.37
C LYS A 3 20.56 -32.07 -5.62
N ARG A 4 19.49 -31.27 -5.66
CA ARG A 4 19.29 -30.24 -6.69
C ARG A 4 19.93 -28.92 -6.24
N LYS A 5 21.00 -28.54 -6.93
CA LYS A 5 21.65 -27.21 -6.87
C LYS A 5 20.67 -26.12 -7.34
N ARG A 6 20.66 -24.98 -6.66
CA ARG A 6 20.09 -23.72 -7.17
C ARG A 6 21.00 -23.18 -8.28
N SER A 7 20.47 -22.91 -9.46
CA SER A 7 21.13 -22.11 -10.52
C SER A 7 20.21 -20.93 -10.84
N SER A 8 20.57 -19.73 -10.36
CA SER A 8 21.26 -18.68 -11.13
C SER A 8 20.42 -18.14 -12.28
N ALA A 9 19.97 -16.90 -12.11
CA ALA A 9 19.18 -16.12 -13.06
C ALA A 9 19.98 -15.91 -14.36
N ASN A 10 19.58 -16.62 -15.41
CA ASN A 10 20.12 -16.40 -16.75
C ASN A 10 19.33 -15.27 -17.43
N GLN A 11 19.95 -14.11 -17.54
CA GLN A 11 19.62 -13.14 -18.59
C GLN A 11 19.95 -13.74 -19.97
N ARG A 12 19.10 -13.44 -20.97
CA ARG A 12 19.32 -13.31 -22.45
C ARG A 12 18.09 -13.84 -23.23
N PRO A 13 17.88 -13.50 -24.52
CA PRO A 13 18.41 -12.39 -25.33
C PRO A 13 17.29 -11.52 -25.96
N LEU A 14 17.65 -10.32 -26.47
CA LEU A 14 16.79 -9.55 -27.38
C LEU A 14 16.67 -10.32 -28.71
N SER A 15 15.54 -10.99 -28.93
CA SER A 15 15.22 -11.59 -30.23
C SER A 15 14.46 -10.58 -31.09
N VAL A 16 15.10 -10.17 -32.18
CA VAL A 16 14.46 -9.48 -33.31
C VAL A 16 13.60 -10.51 -34.03
N VAL A 17 12.27 -10.41 -33.93
CA VAL A 17 11.33 -11.12 -34.81
C VAL A 17 10.12 -10.24 -35.14
N SER A 18 10.07 -9.90 -36.43
CA SER A 18 8.99 -9.49 -37.33
C SER A 18 7.65 -8.97 -36.77
N SER A 19 7.31 -7.78 -37.25
CA SER A 19 5.96 -7.20 -37.29
C SER A 19 4.96 -8.17 -37.93
N ARG A 20 4.04 -8.73 -37.13
CA ARG A 20 2.78 -9.29 -37.61
C ARG A 20 1.64 -8.32 -37.27
N PRO A 21 0.75 -7.98 -38.21
CA PRO A 21 -0.43 -7.17 -37.93
C PRO A 21 -1.40 -8.04 -37.12
N GLY A 22 -1.67 -7.63 -35.88
CA GLY A 22 -2.45 -8.40 -34.91
C GLY A 22 -1.71 -8.68 -33.61
N ALA A 23 -0.81 -7.78 -33.18
CA ALA A 23 -0.25 -7.83 -31.83
C ALA A 23 -1.42 -7.78 -30.82
N VAL A 24 -1.62 -8.87 -30.09
CA VAL A 24 -2.51 -8.91 -28.93
C VAL A 24 -2.07 -7.77 -28.01
N VAL A 25 -2.88 -6.72 -27.96
CA VAL A 25 -2.64 -5.55 -27.12
C VAL A 25 -2.43 -6.05 -25.71
N LYS A 26 -1.21 -5.89 -25.18
CA LYS A 26 -0.90 -6.22 -23.79
C LYS A 26 -1.84 -5.41 -22.91
N SER A 27 -2.55 -6.06 -21.98
CA SER A 27 -3.49 -5.36 -21.11
C SER A 27 -2.76 -4.24 -20.36
N GLN A 28 -3.17 -3.00 -20.56
CA GLN A 28 -2.60 -1.87 -19.85
C GLN A 28 -2.96 -1.94 -18.35
N HIS A 29 -2.00 -1.65 -17.49
CA HIS A 29 -2.23 -1.53 -16.05
C HIS A 29 -2.83 -0.16 -15.72
N LEU A 30 -4.13 -0.01 -16.01
CA LEU A 30 -4.87 1.24 -15.81
C LEU A 30 -5.23 1.42 -14.33
N THR A 31 -4.73 2.50 -13.74
CA THR A 31 -5.09 2.99 -12.40
C THR A 31 -6.42 3.73 -12.41
N ASN A 32 -6.95 4.10 -11.24
CA ASN A 32 -8.13 4.95 -11.13
C ASN A 32 -7.90 6.32 -11.80
N PHE A 33 -6.67 6.87 -11.70
CA PHE A 33 -6.27 8.06 -12.46
C PHE A 33 -6.47 7.86 -13.96
N ASP A 34 -5.94 6.78 -14.52
CA ASP A 34 -6.04 6.51 -15.96
C ASP A 34 -7.49 6.32 -16.42
N LYS A 35 -8.30 5.64 -15.61
CA LYS A 35 -9.74 5.47 -15.91
C LYS A 35 -10.46 6.81 -15.94
N LEU A 36 -10.24 7.67 -14.93
CA LEU A 36 -10.84 9.00 -14.90
C LEU A 36 -10.36 9.86 -16.07
N ARG A 37 -9.09 9.74 -16.48
CA ARG A 37 -8.59 10.40 -17.70
C ARG A 37 -9.30 9.91 -18.95
N VAL A 38 -9.46 8.59 -19.11
CA VAL A 38 -10.22 7.99 -20.22
C VAL A 38 -11.66 8.48 -20.25
N ILE A 39 -12.33 8.51 -19.10
CA ILE A 39 -13.71 8.99 -18.96
C ILE A 39 -13.81 10.48 -19.31
N ASN A 40 -12.90 11.30 -18.78
CA ASN A 40 -12.88 12.74 -19.07
C ASN A 40 -12.66 13.00 -20.57
N ILE A 41 -11.77 12.25 -21.23
CA ILE A 41 -11.59 12.34 -22.69
C ILE A 41 -12.87 11.95 -23.42
N TYR A 42 -13.54 10.87 -23.00
CA TYR A 42 -14.80 10.46 -23.60
C TYR A 42 -15.88 11.55 -23.53
N HIS A 43 -15.98 12.25 -22.39
CA HIS A 43 -16.92 13.36 -22.22
C HIS A 43 -16.61 14.59 -23.08
N THR A 44 -15.40 14.69 -23.66
CA THR A 44 -15.10 15.73 -24.66
C THR A 44 -15.59 15.38 -26.08
N PHE A 45 -15.99 14.13 -26.33
CA PHE A 45 -16.47 13.71 -27.63
C PHE A 45 -17.91 14.20 -27.87
N PRO A 46 -18.31 14.41 -29.14
CA PRO A 46 -19.68 14.78 -29.46
C PRO A 46 -20.69 13.77 -28.92
N THR A 47 -21.82 14.27 -28.43
CA THR A 47 -22.94 13.47 -27.94
C THR A 47 -23.38 12.46 -29.01
N GLY A 48 -23.48 11.18 -28.63
CA GLY A 48 -23.81 10.09 -29.55
C GLY A 48 -22.61 9.38 -30.19
N THR A 49 -21.39 9.71 -29.79
CA THR A 49 -20.19 8.94 -30.20
C THR A 49 -20.30 7.49 -29.70
N GLY A 50 -20.45 6.54 -30.63
CA GLY A 50 -20.50 5.12 -30.30
C GLY A 50 -19.20 4.63 -29.64
N LEU A 51 -19.33 3.69 -28.70
CA LEU A 51 -18.22 3.18 -27.87
C LEU A 51 -17.04 2.61 -28.67
N VAL A 52 -17.31 1.98 -29.83
CA VAL A 52 -16.26 1.44 -30.72
C VAL A 52 -15.44 2.58 -31.34
N LYS A 53 -16.10 3.64 -31.78
CA LYS A 53 -15.43 4.82 -32.34
C LYS A 53 -14.62 5.54 -31.25
N ALA A 54 -15.21 5.71 -30.07
CA ALA A 54 -14.52 6.30 -28.93
C ALA A 54 -13.28 5.48 -28.50
N SER A 55 -13.40 4.15 -28.46
CA SER A 55 -12.28 3.24 -28.18
C SER A 55 -11.13 3.40 -29.17
N LEU A 56 -11.42 3.59 -30.46
CA LEU A 56 -10.41 3.83 -31.49
C LEU A 56 -9.77 5.22 -31.35
N GLU A 57 -10.57 6.25 -31.09
CA GLU A 57 -10.11 7.62 -30.81
C GLU A 57 -9.16 7.66 -29.60
N LEU A 58 -9.48 6.93 -28.52
CA LEU A 58 -8.66 6.85 -27.30
C LEU A 58 -7.25 6.29 -27.53
N GLN A 59 -7.03 5.52 -28.60
CA GLN A 59 -5.69 5.03 -28.96
C GLN A 59 -4.74 6.18 -29.32
N LYS A 60 -5.27 7.29 -29.87
CA LYS A 60 -4.49 8.51 -30.15
C LYS A 60 -3.93 9.14 -28.87
N TYR A 61 -4.59 8.92 -27.74
CA TYR A 61 -4.19 9.39 -26.41
C TYR A 61 -3.33 8.36 -25.65
N GLY A 62 -2.93 7.26 -26.30
CA GLY A 62 -2.12 6.20 -25.71
C GLY A 62 -2.90 5.16 -24.89
N TYR A 63 -4.23 5.24 -24.86
CA TYR A 63 -5.06 4.28 -24.13
C TYR A 63 -5.58 3.18 -25.05
N THR A 64 -5.31 1.93 -24.73
CA THR A 64 -5.87 0.79 -25.47
C THR A 64 -6.97 0.11 -24.65
N VAL A 65 -8.14 0.73 -24.69
CA VAL A 65 -9.34 0.32 -23.94
C VAL A 65 -10.39 -0.17 -24.92
N SER A 66 -10.82 -1.41 -24.80
CA SER A 66 -11.90 -1.96 -25.64
C SER A 66 -13.25 -1.31 -25.35
N ALA A 67 -14.18 -1.31 -26.31
CA ALA A 67 -15.55 -0.80 -26.13
C ALA A 67 -16.28 -1.34 -24.88
N PRO A 68 -16.28 -2.66 -24.56
CA PRO A 68 -16.91 -3.15 -23.33
C PRO A 68 -16.17 -2.69 -22.06
N THR A 69 -14.85 -2.54 -22.12
CA THR A 69 -14.08 -1.98 -20.99
C THR A 69 -14.44 -0.51 -20.76
N LEU A 70 -14.59 0.27 -21.83
CA LEU A 70 -14.98 1.68 -21.77
C LEU A 70 -16.38 1.83 -21.17
N SER A 71 -17.35 1.05 -21.63
CA SER A 71 -18.69 1.00 -21.03
C SER A 71 -18.64 0.73 -19.53
N ARG A 72 -17.83 -0.25 -19.09
CA ARG A 72 -17.66 -0.54 -17.66
C ARG A 72 -17.08 0.63 -16.88
N TYR A 73 -16.14 1.40 -17.46
CA TYR A 73 -15.60 2.59 -16.82
C TYR A 73 -16.62 3.71 -16.69
N LEU A 74 -17.43 3.93 -17.73
CA LEU A 74 -18.50 4.93 -17.71
C LEU A 74 -19.57 4.58 -16.68
N HIS A 75 -19.99 3.32 -16.58
CA HIS A 75 -20.94 2.88 -15.55
C HIS A 75 -20.38 3.03 -14.14
N ALA A 76 -19.08 2.80 -13.94
CA ALA A 76 -18.40 2.94 -12.65
C ALA A 76 -17.88 4.37 -12.39
N GLU A 77 -18.21 5.35 -13.25
CA GLU A 77 -17.62 6.69 -13.16
C GLU A 77 -17.87 7.33 -11.80
N TRP A 78 -19.13 7.30 -11.35
CA TRP A 78 -19.53 7.91 -10.08
C TRP A 78 -18.83 7.24 -8.90
N ASP A 79 -18.83 5.90 -8.86
CA ASP A 79 -18.14 5.12 -7.82
C ASP A 79 -16.64 5.43 -7.75
N ILE A 80 -15.98 5.57 -8.91
CA ILE A 80 -14.55 5.88 -8.97
C ILE A 80 -14.29 7.31 -8.47
N ARG A 81 -15.14 8.27 -8.87
CA ARG A 81 -15.03 9.68 -8.43
C ARG A 81 -15.23 9.80 -6.92
N GLU A 82 -16.28 9.19 -6.37
CA GLU A 82 -16.56 9.19 -4.94
C GLU A 82 -15.42 8.51 -4.16
N TYR A 83 -14.98 7.33 -4.62
CA TYR A 83 -13.89 6.60 -3.96
C TYR A 83 -12.60 7.43 -3.88
N VAL A 84 -12.23 8.10 -4.96
CA VAL A 84 -11.03 8.94 -5.04
C VAL A 84 -11.17 10.22 -4.20
N ALA A 85 -12.36 10.81 -4.12
CA ALA A 85 -12.60 12.06 -3.37
C ALA A 85 -12.28 11.93 -1.87
N VAL A 86 -12.41 10.73 -1.30
CA VAL A 86 -12.10 10.47 0.11
C VAL A 86 -10.59 10.50 0.41
N ASP A 87 -9.75 10.00 -0.52
CA ASP A 87 -8.30 10.00 -0.37
C ASP A 87 -7.61 10.01 -1.74
N SER A 88 -6.85 11.07 -2.02
CA SER A 88 -6.09 11.25 -3.27
C SER A 88 -5.13 10.10 -3.56
N ARG A 89 -4.65 9.35 -2.56
CA ARG A 89 -3.77 8.18 -2.76
C ARG A 89 -4.46 7.07 -3.57
N ARG A 90 -5.80 7.02 -3.54
CA ARG A 90 -6.62 6.04 -4.28
C ARG A 90 -6.56 6.22 -5.80
N LEU A 91 -6.03 7.35 -6.28
CA LEU A 91 -5.77 7.56 -7.71
C LEU A 91 -4.80 6.51 -8.29
N TYR A 92 -3.81 6.10 -7.49
CA TYR A 92 -2.78 5.15 -7.91
C TYR A 92 -3.22 3.69 -7.77
N GLU A 93 -4.40 3.45 -7.20
CA GLU A 93 -4.96 2.11 -7.06
C GLU A 93 -5.55 1.61 -8.38
N LYS A 94 -5.47 0.30 -8.60
CA LYS A 94 -5.99 -0.32 -9.83
C LYS A 94 -7.49 -0.47 -9.82
N HIS A 95 -8.12 -0.70 -8.67
CA HIS A 95 -9.57 -0.93 -8.56
C HIS A 95 -10.06 -0.54 -7.18
N THR A 96 -11.28 0.00 -7.11
CA THR A 96 -12.03 0.08 -5.86
C THR A 96 -12.21 -1.32 -5.28
N PRO A 97 -11.81 -1.57 -4.02
CA PRO A 97 -11.95 -2.86 -3.39
C PRO A 97 -13.42 -3.31 -3.34
N ARG A 98 -13.72 -4.50 -3.86
CA ARG A 98 -15.02 -5.14 -3.67
C ARG A 98 -15.04 -5.86 -2.32
N LEU A 99 -15.61 -5.20 -1.32
CA LEU A 99 -15.77 -5.76 0.02
C LEU A 99 -17.08 -6.54 0.08
N LYS A 100 -17.03 -7.75 0.65
CA LYS A 100 -18.24 -8.57 0.84
C LYS A 100 -19.20 -7.95 1.87
N LEU A 101 -18.63 -7.36 2.93
CA LEU A 101 -19.35 -6.73 4.03
C LEU A 101 -18.73 -5.35 4.30
N PRO A 102 -19.00 -4.34 3.45
CA PRO A 102 -18.41 -3.01 3.59
C PRO A 102 -18.72 -2.35 4.93
N GLN A 103 -19.92 -2.59 5.49
CA GLN A 103 -20.34 -2.07 6.78
C GLN A 103 -19.48 -2.62 7.95
N ILE A 104 -19.13 -3.90 7.89
CA ILE A 104 -18.26 -4.54 8.89
C ILE A 104 -16.82 -4.04 8.75
N ASP A 105 -16.35 -3.88 7.51
CA ASP A 105 -15.02 -3.34 7.22
C ASP A 105 -14.89 -1.91 7.78
N ALA A 106 -15.90 -1.06 7.54
CA ALA A 106 -15.94 0.31 8.00
C ALA A 106 -16.00 0.40 9.54
N ALA A 107 -16.84 -0.40 10.20
CA ALA A 107 -16.91 -0.45 11.66
C ALA A 107 -15.58 -0.91 12.28
N THR A 108 -14.95 -1.92 11.69
CA THR A 108 -13.64 -2.42 12.13
C THR A 108 -12.55 -1.36 11.93
N ALA A 109 -12.56 -0.66 10.79
CA ALA A 109 -11.64 0.44 10.51
C ALA A 109 -11.78 1.57 11.54
N GLN A 110 -13.00 1.99 11.83
CA GLN A 110 -13.29 3.02 12.84
C GLN A 110 -12.77 2.61 14.22
N TRP A 111 -13.03 1.37 14.65
CA TRP A 111 -12.53 0.86 15.92
C TRP A 111 -11.00 0.83 15.99
N VAL A 112 -10.33 0.39 14.92
CA VAL A 112 -8.87 0.41 14.85
C VAL A 112 -8.34 1.85 14.99
N ILE A 113 -8.92 2.81 14.25
CA ILE A 113 -8.53 4.21 14.33
C ILE A 113 -8.69 4.73 15.76
N GLN A 114 -9.84 4.52 16.40
CA GLN A 114 -10.08 4.95 17.79
C GLN A 114 -9.11 4.31 18.78
N THR A 115 -8.84 3.02 18.62
CA THR A 115 -7.94 2.27 19.51
C THR A 115 -6.50 2.77 19.37
N LEU A 116 -6.03 3.05 18.15
CA LEU A 116 -4.68 3.57 17.90
C LEU A 116 -4.47 5.01 18.40
N HIS A 117 -5.54 5.80 18.60
CA HIS A 117 -5.43 7.12 19.22
C HIS A 117 -5.13 7.04 20.73
N SER A 118 -5.31 5.87 21.36
CA SER A 118 -5.03 5.70 22.78
C SER A 118 -3.52 5.48 23.01
N PRO A 119 -2.88 6.21 23.93
CA PRO A 119 -1.45 6.07 24.18
C PRO A 119 -1.12 4.64 24.64
N ARG A 120 -0.07 4.05 24.05
CA ARG A 120 0.41 2.67 24.30
C ARG A 120 -0.52 1.53 23.83
N ALA A 121 -1.58 1.82 23.08
CA ALA A 121 -2.42 0.76 22.54
C ALA A 121 -1.68 -0.07 21.50
N GLN A 122 -1.63 -1.39 21.70
CA GLN A 122 -1.11 -2.35 20.75
C GLN A 122 -2.28 -3.15 20.18
N ILE A 123 -2.37 -3.20 18.85
CA ILE A 123 -3.42 -3.95 18.15
C ILE A 123 -2.78 -5.11 17.41
N THR A 124 -3.15 -6.32 17.78
CA THR A 124 -2.72 -7.52 17.07
C THR A 124 -3.68 -7.87 15.94
N GLY A 125 -3.21 -8.71 15.00
CA GLY A 125 -4.05 -9.20 13.92
C GLY A 125 -5.25 -10.03 14.39
N GLU A 126 -5.08 -10.79 15.47
CA GLU A 126 -6.15 -11.57 16.10
C GLU A 126 -7.24 -10.66 16.67
N MET A 127 -6.86 -9.59 17.37
CA MET A 127 -7.81 -8.63 17.93
C MET A 127 -8.67 -7.99 16.84
N ILE A 128 -8.09 -7.65 15.69
CA ILE A 128 -8.83 -7.12 14.55
C ILE A 128 -9.87 -8.12 14.04
N ARG A 129 -9.49 -9.41 13.95
CA ARG A 129 -10.41 -10.46 13.49
C ARG A 129 -11.55 -10.69 14.48
N GLU A 130 -11.23 -10.74 15.77
CA GLU A 130 -12.25 -10.92 16.81
C GLU A 130 -13.22 -9.74 16.83
N LYS A 131 -12.70 -8.51 16.77
CA LYS A 131 -13.56 -7.32 16.70
C LYS A 131 -14.47 -7.32 15.48
N ALA A 132 -13.98 -7.76 14.33
CA ALA A 132 -14.79 -7.85 13.12
C ALA A 132 -15.91 -8.90 13.25
N ARG A 133 -15.67 -10.01 13.98
CA ARG A 133 -16.72 -10.99 14.32
C ARG A 133 -17.76 -10.41 15.26
N GLU A 134 -17.34 -9.70 16.29
CA GLU A 134 -18.26 -8.99 17.20
C GLU A 134 -19.18 -8.04 16.42
N PHE A 135 -18.63 -7.30 15.45
CA PHE A 135 -19.46 -6.45 14.58
C PHE A 135 -20.43 -7.24 13.70
N CYS A 136 -20.08 -8.43 13.22
CA CYS A 136 -21.04 -9.28 12.51
C CYS A 136 -22.22 -9.64 13.40
N VAL A 137 -21.95 -10.08 14.63
CA VAL A 137 -22.99 -10.44 15.60
C VAL A 137 -23.88 -9.23 15.91
N LEU A 138 -23.27 -8.08 16.19
CA LEU A 138 -24.00 -6.83 16.49
C LEU A 138 -24.88 -6.36 15.33
N MET A 139 -24.48 -6.61 14.08
CA MET A 139 -25.24 -6.22 12.89
C MET A 139 -26.14 -7.35 12.35
N GLY A 140 -26.28 -8.46 13.06
CA GLY A 140 -27.11 -9.60 12.65
C GLY A 140 -26.63 -10.30 11.38
N VAL A 141 -25.33 -10.20 11.06
CA VAL A 141 -24.72 -10.89 9.92
C VAL A 141 -24.40 -12.34 10.34
N PRO A 142 -24.77 -13.35 9.55
CA PRO A 142 -24.50 -14.74 9.92
C PRO A 142 -23.01 -15.05 9.92
N ASP A 143 -22.55 -15.87 10.86
CA ASP A 143 -21.13 -16.18 11.10
C ASP A 143 -20.39 -16.74 9.88
N ASN A 144 -21.10 -17.39 8.96
CA ASN A 144 -20.55 -17.97 7.74
C ASN A 144 -20.48 -16.97 6.56
N ALA A 145 -20.94 -15.73 6.71
CA ALA A 145 -20.94 -14.74 5.64
C ALA A 145 -19.53 -14.35 5.17
N LEU A 146 -18.55 -14.36 6.09
CA LEU A 146 -17.18 -13.99 5.80
C LEU A 146 -16.18 -14.80 6.64
N ALA A 147 -15.38 -15.61 5.96
CA ALA A 147 -14.20 -16.20 6.57
C ALA A 147 -13.16 -15.09 6.80
N PHE A 148 -13.09 -14.57 8.03
CA PHE A 148 -12.06 -13.66 8.54
C PHE A 148 -10.68 -14.34 8.53
N SER A 149 -10.21 -14.69 7.35
CA SER A 149 -8.98 -15.43 7.08
C SER A 149 -7.76 -14.52 7.17
N ASN A 150 -6.57 -15.13 7.16
CA ASN A 150 -5.32 -14.39 7.03
C ASN A 150 -5.29 -13.51 5.77
N GLY A 151 -5.88 -13.98 4.67
CA GLY A 151 -6.00 -13.21 3.43
C GLY A 151 -6.91 -11.98 3.57
N TRP A 152 -8.03 -12.10 4.30
CA TRP A 152 -8.88 -10.96 4.61
C TRP A 152 -8.15 -9.94 5.48
N LEU A 153 -7.52 -10.40 6.57
CA LEU A 153 -6.78 -9.54 7.49
C LEU A 153 -5.63 -8.81 6.80
N HIS A 154 -4.88 -9.51 5.94
CA HIS A 154 -3.81 -8.89 5.15
C HIS A 154 -4.36 -7.76 4.28
N ARG A 155 -5.44 -8.01 3.52
CA ARG A 155 -6.06 -6.99 2.67
C ARG A 155 -6.62 -5.82 3.48
N PHE A 156 -7.19 -6.08 4.66
CA PHE A 156 -7.65 -5.05 5.59
C PHE A 156 -6.50 -4.15 6.05
N LYS A 157 -5.39 -4.74 6.51
CA LYS A 157 -4.19 -3.99 6.91
C LYS A 157 -3.64 -3.12 5.78
N VAL A 158 -3.56 -3.67 4.56
CA VAL A 158 -3.11 -2.92 3.38
C VAL A 158 -4.02 -1.73 3.09
N ARG A 159 -5.35 -1.91 3.13
CA ARG A 159 -6.31 -0.80 2.94
C ARG A 159 -6.17 0.30 4.00
N MET A 160 -5.97 -0.10 5.25
CA MET A 160 -5.82 0.82 6.38
C MET A 160 -4.43 1.43 6.50
N GLY A 161 -3.47 1.03 5.66
CA GLY A 161 -2.07 1.48 5.77
C GLY A 161 -1.37 1.01 7.05
N LEU A 162 -1.83 -0.08 7.67
CA LEU A 162 -1.26 -0.59 8.91
C LEU A 162 0.06 -1.31 8.64
N ALA A 163 1.14 -0.82 9.26
CA ALA A 163 2.44 -1.47 9.26
C ALA A 163 2.68 -2.21 10.59
N HIS A 164 3.47 -3.29 10.53
CA HIS A 164 3.90 -4.02 11.72
C HIS A 164 5.20 -3.40 12.27
N TYR A 165 5.20 -3.02 13.53
CA TYR A 165 6.41 -2.55 14.22
C TYR A 165 6.77 -3.54 15.32
N PHE A 166 8.04 -3.97 15.33
CA PHE A 166 8.59 -4.71 16.46
C PHE A 166 9.01 -3.71 17.54
N PHE A 167 8.38 -3.78 18.71
CA PHE A 167 8.82 -3.05 19.88
C PHE A 167 9.90 -3.85 20.57
N HIS A 168 11.15 -3.39 20.49
CA HIS A 168 12.23 -3.95 21.30
C HIS A 168 12.10 -3.39 22.72
N GLY A 169 11.97 -4.29 23.70
CA GLY A 169 11.53 -3.99 25.07
C GLY A 169 12.54 -3.27 25.98
N GLU A 170 13.67 -2.77 25.45
CA GLU A 170 14.69 -2.12 26.29
C GLU A 170 14.24 -0.77 26.86
N ALA A 171 13.19 -0.17 26.28
CA ALA A 171 12.64 1.11 26.73
C ALA A 171 12.07 1.07 28.16
N ALA A 172 11.62 -0.09 28.64
CA ALA A 172 11.09 -0.25 30.00
C ALA A 172 12.20 -0.51 31.05
N SER A 173 13.39 -0.95 30.61
CA SER A 173 14.55 -1.20 31.47
C SER A 173 15.53 -0.03 31.56
N ALA A 174 15.32 1.02 30.77
CA ALA A 174 16.16 2.22 30.78
C ALA A 174 15.79 3.12 31.99
N PRO A 175 16.74 3.42 32.89
CA PRO A 175 16.50 4.33 34.02
C PRO A 175 16.32 5.76 33.50
N ILE A 176 15.10 6.30 33.63
CA ILE A 176 14.75 7.66 33.19
C ILE A 176 15.59 8.70 33.93
N GLU A 177 16.01 8.39 35.17
CA GLU A 177 16.82 9.28 36.01
C GLU A 177 18.20 9.55 35.40
N ARG A 178 18.77 8.59 34.64
CA ARG A 178 20.09 8.73 33.98
C ARG A 178 20.01 9.28 32.57
N LEU A 179 18.81 9.59 32.09
CA LEU A 179 18.58 9.96 30.68
C LEU A 179 19.24 11.30 30.34
N GLN A 180 19.29 12.24 31.30
CA GLN A 180 20.05 13.49 31.11
C GLN A 180 21.56 13.24 31.05
N ASP A 181 22.11 12.47 31.98
CA ASP A 181 23.55 12.17 32.04
C ASP A 181 24.03 11.48 30.76
N GLU A 182 23.27 10.47 30.30
CA GLU A 182 23.58 9.76 29.06
C GLU A 182 23.41 10.66 27.83
N ARG A 183 22.41 11.57 27.84
CA ARG A 183 22.27 12.57 26.76
C ARG A 183 23.47 13.51 26.71
N TYR A 184 23.96 14.01 27.84
CA TYR A 184 25.15 14.86 27.89
C TYR A 184 26.41 14.12 27.46
N ARG A 185 26.57 12.86 27.91
CA ARG A 185 27.67 11.98 27.49
C ARG A 185 27.67 11.72 25.99
N LEU A 186 26.52 11.44 25.40
CA LEU A 186 26.40 11.19 23.97
C LEU A 186 26.63 12.46 23.16
N LEU A 187 26.08 13.60 23.61
CA LEU A 187 26.31 14.89 22.95
C LEU A 187 27.79 15.27 22.97
N SER A 188 28.49 15.06 24.09
CA SER A 188 29.92 15.35 24.16
C SER A 188 30.71 14.50 23.17
N MET A 189 30.39 13.20 23.04
CA MET A 189 30.99 12.33 22.02
C MET A 189 30.64 12.75 20.58
N ILE A 190 29.38 13.09 20.31
CA ILE A 190 28.91 13.42 18.95
C ILE A 190 29.51 14.74 18.44
N ILE A 191 29.67 15.73 19.33
CA ILE A 191 30.27 17.04 18.99
C ILE A 191 31.67 16.86 18.37
N TRP A 192 32.44 15.86 18.81
CA TRP A 192 33.78 15.56 18.27
C TRP A 192 33.78 15.09 16.81
N TYR A 193 32.67 14.57 16.29
CA TYR A 193 32.56 14.06 14.92
C TYR A 193 31.76 14.99 14.00
N MET A 194 31.34 16.16 14.48
CA MET A 194 30.63 17.13 13.64
C MET A 194 31.60 17.80 12.64
N PRO A 195 31.25 17.87 11.34
CA PRO A 195 32.16 18.26 10.25
C PRO A 195 32.66 19.72 10.30
N HIS A 196 32.19 20.53 11.24
CA HIS A 196 32.65 21.91 11.46
C HIS A 196 33.57 22.05 12.69
N HIS A 197 33.88 20.97 13.41
CA HIS A 197 34.86 20.99 14.48
C HIS A 197 36.27 20.99 13.87
N LYS A 198 36.97 22.14 13.93
CA LYS A 198 38.22 22.40 13.18
C LYS A 198 39.45 21.61 13.64
N ASN A 199 39.34 20.75 14.65
CA ASN A 199 40.43 19.90 15.12
C ASN A 199 39.92 18.45 15.25
N GLY A 200 40.43 17.55 14.41
CA GLY A 200 40.14 16.11 14.46
C GLY A 200 40.75 15.44 15.70
N PRO A 201 40.31 14.23 16.08
CA PRO A 201 40.66 13.63 17.36
C PRO A 201 42.12 13.12 17.38
N PRO A 202 42.83 13.15 18.53
CA PRO A 202 44.00 12.32 18.75
C PRO A 202 43.62 10.83 18.83
N PRO A 203 44.51 9.90 18.49
CA PRO A 203 44.20 8.48 18.44
C PRO A 203 43.83 7.95 19.83
N LEU A 204 42.89 7.00 19.86
CA LEU A 204 42.51 6.27 21.06
C LEU A 204 43.72 5.48 21.56
N GLU A 205 44.43 5.99 22.56
CA GLU A 205 45.32 5.18 23.37
C GLU A 205 44.46 4.18 24.15
N CYS A 206 44.44 2.94 23.66
CA CYS A 206 44.07 1.79 24.45
C CYS A 206 45.08 1.68 25.59
N SER A 207 44.78 2.30 26.74
CA SER A 207 45.53 2.07 27.96
C SER A 207 45.28 0.63 28.40
N GLY A 208 46.32 -0.18 28.22
CA GLY A 208 46.34 -1.58 28.56
C GLY A 208 46.19 -1.81 30.05
N ALA A 209 45.69 -3.01 30.34
CA ALA A 209 45.66 -3.65 31.64
C ALA A 209 46.91 -3.38 32.49
N HIS A 210 46.70 -3.06 33.77
CA HIS A 210 47.26 -3.78 34.90
C HIS A 210 46.40 -3.57 36.14
#